data_AF-A0A965U4B1-F1
#
_entry.id   AF-A0A965U4B1-F1
#
_cell.length_a   1.000
_cell.length_b   1.000
_cell.length_c   1.000
_cell.angle_alpha   90.00
_cell.angle_beta   90.00
_cell.angle_gamma   90.00
#
_symmetry.space_group_name_H-M   'P 1'
#
loop_
_entity.id
_entity.type
_entity.pdbx_description
1 polymer ?
#
loop_
_entity_poly.entity_id
_entity_poly.type
_entity_poly.pdbx_seq_one_letter_code
_entity_poly.pdbx_strand_id
1 'polypeptide(L)' 'MVAIDLNRPHLMPNHDTAALLVYAVQGSDVCMTMVDGRILYENGAFLTIDTERVMHDLRASCARLFGEQE' A
#
# COMPACT_ATOMS: atom_id res chain seq x y z
N MET A 1 12.02 -6.38 -1.94
CA MET A 1 11.29 -6.94 -3.10
C MET A 1 9.82 -6.57 -2.98
N VAL A 2 9.16 -6.26 -4.10
CA VAL A 2 7.73 -5.97 -4.18
C VAL A 2 7.14 -6.85 -5.28
N ALA A 3 6.01 -7.49 -5.03
CA ALA A 3 5.25 -8.23 -6.03
C ALA A 3 3.98 -7.45 -6.39
N ILE A 4 3.64 -7.45 -7.68
CA ILE A 4 2.56 -6.65 -8.27
C ILE A 4 1.63 -7.60 -9.02
N ASP A 5 0.33 -7.43 -8.83
CA ASP A 5 -0.72 -8.12 -9.57
C ASP A 5 -1.01 -7.39 -10.88
N LEU A 6 -0.49 -7.94 -11.99
CA LEU A 6 -0.70 -7.40 -13.33
C LEU A 6 -2.04 -7.82 -13.95
N ASN A 7 -2.86 -8.62 -13.27
CA ASN A 7 -4.15 -9.10 -13.77
C ASN A 7 -5.30 -8.16 -13.37
N ARG A 8 -5.11 -6.86 -13.59
CA ARG A 8 -6.10 -5.83 -13.29
C ARG A 8 -6.61 -5.17 -14.56
N PRO A 9 -7.91 -4.82 -14.64
CA PRO A 9 -8.48 -4.22 -15.85
C PRO A 9 -7.76 -2.96 -16.34
N HIS A 10 -7.27 -2.11 -15.42
CA HIS A 10 -6.54 -0.89 -15.78
C HIS A 10 -5.10 -1.13 -16.25
N LEU A 11 -4.62 -2.38 -16.24
CA LEU A 11 -3.30 -2.79 -16.72
C LEU A 11 -3.36 -3.54 -18.06
N MET A 12 -4.53 -3.59 -18.70
CA MET A 12 -4.74 -4.32 -19.95
C MET A 12 -5.00 -3.38 -21.13
N PRO A 13 -4.42 -3.63 -22.32
CA PRO A 13 -3.44 -4.69 -22.62
C PRO A 13 -2.04 -4.39 -22.08
N ASN A 14 -1.30 -5.42 -21.66
CA ASN A 14 0.09 -5.30 -21.24
C ASN A 14 1.05 -5.49 -22.41
N HIS A 15 1.37 -4.40 -23.11
CA HIS A 15 2.36 -4.39 -24.20
C HIS A 15 3.80 -4.20 -23.72
N ASP A 16 3.98 -3.41 -22.66
CA ASP A 16 5.26 -3.14 -22.01
C ASP A 16 5.04 -3.02 -20.50
N THR A 17 5.50 -4.03 -19.77
CA THR A 17 5.32 -4.11 -18.31
C THR A 17 6.12 -3.03 -17.57
N ALA A 18 7.27 -2.60 -18.09
CA ALA A 18 8.05 -1.53 -17.47
C ALA A 18 7.34 -0.18 -17.62
N ALA A 19 6.77 0.09 -18.79
CA ALA A 19 5.93 1.26 -19.01
C ALA A 19 4.70 1.25 -18.09
N LEU A 20 4.00 0.11 -17.97
CA LEU A 20 2.87 -0.02 -17.04
C LEU A 20 3.28 0.25 -15.59
N LEU A 21 4.43 -0.29 -15.15
CA LEU A 21 4.94 -0.08 -13.79
C LEU A 21 5.13 1.41 -13.47
N VAL A 22 5.61 2.20 -14.44
CA VAL A 22 5.90 3.62 -14.24
C VAL A 22 4.64 4.47 -14.35
N TYR A 23 3.73 4.15 -15.28
CA TYR A 23 2.64 5.05 -15.67
C TYR A 23 1.24 4.61 -15.26
N ALA A 24 1.01 3.33 -14.96
CA ALA A 24 -0.34 2.78 -14.75
C ALA A 24 -0.52 2.04 -13.42
N VAL A 25 0.53 1.36 -12.93
CA VAL A 25 0.49 0.63 -11.66
C VAL A 25 0.23 1.58 -10.49
N GLN A 26 -0.65 1.14 -9.58
CA GLN A 26 -1.02 1.86 -8.36
C GLN A 26 -0.60 1.06 -7.13
N GLY A 27 -0.59 1.72 -5.97
CA GLY A 27 -0.29 1.05 -4.69
C GLY A 27 -1.24 -0.10 -4.37
N SER A 28 -2.48 -0.05 -4.87
CA SER A 28 -3.47 -1.13 -4.73
C SER A 28 -3.15 -2.40 -5.52
N ASP A 29 -2.24 -2.32 -6.49
CA ASP A 29 -1.82 -3.47 -7.31
C ASP A 29 -0.69 -4.26 -6.64
N VAL A 30 -0.09 -3.73 -5.56
CA VAL A 30 0.93 -4.44 -4.78
C VAL A 30 0.27 -5.58 -4.01
N CYS A 31 0.71 -6.82 -4.25
CA CYS A 31 0.20 -8.00 -3.54
C CYS A 31 1.15 -8.51 -2.45
N MET A 32 2.44 -8.15 -2.47
CA MET A 32 3.40 -8.50 -1.42
C MET A 32 4.56 -7.50 -1.32
N THR A 33 5.02 -7.22 -0.10
CA THR A 33 6.29 -6.50 0.17
C THR A 33 7.18 -7.32 1.09
N MET A 34 8.46 -7.47 0.73
CA MET A 34 9.47 -8.21 1.50
C MET A 34 10.77 -7.40 1.65
N VAL A 35 11.34 -7.41 2.86
CA VAL A 35 12.62 -6.76 3.20
C VAL A 35 13.50 -7.77 3.92
N ASP A 36 14.74 -7.93 3.48
CA ASP A 36 15.73 -8.86 4.08
C ASP A 36 15.18 -10.28 4.29
N GLY A 37 14.50 -10.82 3.26
CA GLY A 37 13.88 -12.15 3.32
C GLY A 37 12.60 -12.25 4.16
N ARG A 38 12.18 -11.19 4.86
CA ARG A 38 10.97 -11.16 5.68
C ARG A 38 9.81 -10.49 4.96
N ILE A 39 8.68 -11.19 4.84
CA ILE A 39 7.43 -10.63 4.31
C ILE A 39 6.84 -9.65 5.35
N LEU A 40 6.54 -8.43 4.91
CA LEU A 40 5.96 -7.36 5.73
C LEU A 40 4.49 -7.12 5.42
N TYR A 41 4.11 -7.34 4.16
CA TYR A 41 2.74 -7.21 3.65
C TYR A 41 2.49 -8.31 2.64
N GLU A 42 1.32 -8.94 2.70
CA GLU A 42 0.87 -9.94 1.72
C GLU A 42 -0.65 -10.03 1.69
N ASN A 43 -1.24 -10.01 0.49
CA ASN A 43 -2.68 -10.23 0.26
C ASN A 43 -3.61 -9.40 1.18
N GLY A 44 -3.33 -8.11 1.37
CA GLY A 44 -4.14 -7.23 2.20
C GLY A 44 -3.82 -7.24 3.69
N ALA A 45 -2.94 -8.12 4.16
CA ALA A 45 -2.55 -8.22 5.56
C ALA A 45 -1.16 -7.61 5.80
N PHE A 46 -1.04 -6.78 6.85
CA PHE A 46 0.24 -6.30 7.36
C PHE A 46 0.75 -7.24 8.45
N LEU A 47 1.93 -7.85 8.25
CA LEU A 47 2.47 -8.88 9.14
C LEU A 47 3.33 -8.31 10.28
N THR A 48 3.66 -7.03 10.21
CA THR A 48 4.55 -6.36 11.16
C THR A 48 4.00 -5.04 11.69
N ILE A 49 2.77 -4.67 11.28
CA ILE A 49 2.13 -3.42 11.67
C ILE A 49 0.83 -3.75 12.39
N ASP A 50 0.66 -3.17 13.57
CA ASP A 50 -0.61 -3.16 14.28
C ASP A 50 -1.49 -2.03 13.72
N THR A 51 -2.39 -2.39 12.81
CA THR A 51 -3.26 -1.43 12.11
C THR A 51 -4.20 -0.69 13.08
N GLU A 52 -4.67 -1.35 14.14
CA GLU A 52 -5.56 -0.73 15.12
C GLU A 52 -4.85 0.36 15.90
N ARG A 53 -3.63 0.07 16.38
CA ARG A 53 -2.77 1.05 17.05
C ARG A 53 -2.43 2.22 16.12
N VAL A 54 -2.06 1.95 14.86
CA VAL A 54 -1.76 3.02 13.89
C VAL A 54 -2.96 3.93 13.68
N MET A 55 -4.17 3.38 13.54
CA MET A 55 -5.37 4.19 13.36
C MET A 55 -5.74 4.99 14.62
N HIS A 56 -5.52 4.44 15.81
CA HIS A 56 -5.66 5.16 17.07
C HIS A 56 -4.71 6.35 17.15
N ASP A 57 -3.43 6.14 16.87
CA ASP A 57 -2.39 7.17 16.94
C ASP A 57 -2.59 8.26 15.88
N LEU A 58 -3.06 7.89 14.70
CA LEU A 58 -3.45 8.82 13.63
C LEU A 58 -4.56 9.75 14.11
N ARG A 59 -5.65 9.20 14.67
CA ARG A 59 -6.78 10.00 15.18
C ARG A 59 -6.34 10.95 16.29
N ALA A 60 -5.54 10.47 17.23
CA ALA A 60 -4.99 11.31 18.30
C ALA A 60 -4.13 12.45 17.73
N SER A 61 -3.35 12.17 16.69
CA SER A 61 -2.52 13.17 16.02
C SER A 61 -3.34 14.21 15.25
N CYS A 62 -4.37 13.78 14.52
CA CYS A 62 -5.32 14.68 13.87
C CYS A 62 -6.04 15.58 14.88
N ALA A 63 -6.49 15.03 16.02
CA ALA A 63 -7.12 15.82 17.06
C ALA A 63 -6.18 16.89 17.64
N ARG A 64 -4.89 16.61 17.80
CA ARG A 64 -3.91 17.62 18.26
C ARG A 64 -3.62 18.70 17.22
N LEU A 65 -3.64 18.36 15.94
CA LEU A 65 -3.26 19.28 14.85
C LEU A 65 -4.43 20.13 14.35
N PHE A 66 -5.64 19.57 14.36
CA PHE A 66 -6.84 20.17 13.78
C PHE A 66 -7.96 20.41 14.82
N GLY A 67 -7.77 19.99 16.07
CA GLY A 67 -8.70 20.23 17.16
C GLY A 67 -8.58 21.64 17.72
N GLU A 68 -9.00 22.61 16.92
CA GLU A 68 -9.54 23.94 17.26
C GLU A 68 -9.74 24.71 15.94
N GLN A 69 -10.87 24.44 15.28
CA GLN A 69 -11.57 25.44 14.51
C GLN A 69 -13.01 25.39 15.01
N GLU A 70 -13.35 26.36 15.86
CA GLU A 70 -14.73 26.68 16.25
C GLU A 70 -15.57 27.04 15.01
#